data_AF-A0A971LDX0-F1
#
_entry.id   AF-A0A971LDX0-F1
#
_cell.length_a   1.000
_cell.length_b   1.000
_cell.length_c   1.000
_cell.angle_alpha   90.00
_cell.angle_beta   90.00
_cell.angle_gamma   90.00
#
_symmetry.space_group_name_H-M   'P 1'
#
loop_
_entity.id
_entity.type
_entity.pdbx_description
1 polymer ?
#
loop_
_entity_poly.entity_id
_entity_poly.type
_entity_poly.pdbx_seq_one_letter_code
_entity_poly.pdbx_strand_id
1 'polypeptide(L)'
;MALHKVTASETERQRDFCRKVRELDTSYGLNSPRGSSYFIMTFGCQQNENDSERMSGLLQEMGYFEASGYEDADLIFLNTCSVRENADDRLFGHLGMMKNLKRDKPQLLVGICGCMMTQDVHVDKIKKSYPFVDMLFGPQDIYRLPEILWHRLTDSRRVYEIGSDDTLAEDIPIQRARKHRALVSIMFGCNNFCTYCIVPYTRGRERSREFDQVIRELKQLAIEGYKEVMLLGQNVNSYGQDLRKTRPDHPDFADLMEAAAQIPELRRIRFMTSHPKDISDKLIDVIGRYTNIEPHLHLPIQSGSNSILQKMNRHYTREQYLEIIRKAREARPGITFSTDLIVGFPGETEQDFEDTLDLMRQVRFSSAFTFIYSKRTGTPAAELDDQIDAAVIKERFKRLLDLQNEHSLASNLEIEGQLVEVLLEGRSDGDPEILSGRTADSRLVNLRVHDLSMIPERLLGDDGLLDGSRLEGSMAQVRITKAKTFSLEGELEQLET
;
A
#
# COMPACT_ATOMS: atom_id res chain seq x y z
N MET A 1 23.11 1.93 -13.78
CA MET A 1 22.44 3.16 -14.22
C MET A 1 22.48 4.14 -13.07
N ALA A 2 22.76 5.42 -13.34
CA ALA A 2 22.78 6.46 -12.31
C ALA A 2 21.35 6.75 -11.85
N LEU A 3 21.17 7.00 -10.55
CA LEU A 3 19.92 7.50 -9.98
C LEU A 3 19.54 8.82 -10.66
N HIS A 4 18.39 8.88 -11.35
CA HIS A 4 17.92 10.12 -11.97
C HIS A 4 16.92 10.81 -11.05
N LYS A 5 17.36 11.84 -10.32
CA LYS A 5 16.44 12.69 -9.56
C LYS A 5 15.79 13.70 -10.50
N VAL A 6 14.47 13.90 -10.40
CA VAL A 6 13.80 14.96 -11.16
C VAL A 6 14.40 16.30 -10.77
N THR A 7 14.81 17.08 -11.76
CA THR A 7 15.44 18.39 -11.53
C THR A 7 14.37 19.44 -11.27
N ALA A 8 14.74 20.53 -10.58
CA ALA A 8 13.83 21.65 -10.37
C ALA A 8 13.29 22.23 -11.70
N SER A 9 14.13 22.22 -12.76
CA SER A 9 13.72 22.66 -14.11
C SER A 9 12.67 21.73 -14.72
N GLU A 10 12.76 20.42 -14.50
CA GLU A 10 11.75 19.47 -14.98
C GLU A 10 10.45 19.62 -14.17
N THR A 11 10.53 19.82 -12.85
CA THR A 11 9.34 20.15 -12.03
C THR A 11 8.64 21.42 -12.51
N GLU A 12 9.40 22.48 -12.84
CA GLU A 12 8.83 23.72 -13.39
C GLU A 12 8.19 23.49 -14.76
N ARG A 13 8.81 22.69 -15.63
CA ARG A 13 8.24 22.29 -16.92
C ARG A 13 6.90 21.55 -16.74
N GLN A 14 6.78 20.67 -15.76
CA GLN A 14 5.51 19.98 -15.49
C GLN A 14 4.43 20.93 -14.97
N ARG A 15 4.80 21.93 -14.15
CA ARG A 15 3.88 23.02 -13.75
C ARG A 15 3.42 23.87 -14.94
N ASP A 16 4.29 24.09 -15.92
CA ASP A 16 3.90 24.77 -17.17
C ASP A 16 2.87 23.96 -17.94
N PHE A 17 3.02 22.64 -18.02
CA PHE A 17 2.01 21.77 -18.60
C PHE A 17 0.70 21.79 -17.80
N CYS A 18 0.75 21.83 -16.46
CA CYS A 18 -0.46 22.00 -15.65
C CYS A 18 -1.25 23.24 -16.05
N ARG A 19 -0.57 24.39 -16.20
CA ARG A 19 -1.19 25.65 -16.64
C ARG A 19 -1.79 25.55 -18.04
N LYS A 20 -1.04 24.97 -18.99
CA LYS A 20 -1.50 24.78 -20.36
C LYS A 20 -2.74 23.88 -20.46
N VAL A 21 -2.77 22.77 -19.73
CA VAL A 21 -3.94 21.88 -19.68
C VAL A 21 -5.15 22.62 -19.10
N ARG A 22 -4.96 23.39 -18.03
CA ARG A 22 -6.04 24.18 -17.42
C ARG A 22 -6.61 25.25 -18.36
N GLU A 23 -5.76 25.93 -19.11
CA GLU A 23 -6.17 26.90 -20.15
C GLU A 23 -6.93 26.21 -21.29
N LEU A 24 -6.48 25.02 -21.68
CA LEU A 24 -7.16 24.21 -22.71
C LEU A 24 -8.54 23.76 -22.24
N ASP A 25 -8.66 23.23 -21.03
CA ASP A 25 -9.93 22.78 -20.46
C ASP A 25 -10.95 23.93 -20.37
N THR A 26 -10.49 25.11 -19.96
CA THR A 26 -11.31 26.32 -19.89
C THR A 26 -11.75 26.81 -21.28
N SER A 27 -10.91 26.66 -22.31
CA SER A 27 -11.18 27.13 -23.67
C SER A 27 -12.03 26.16 -24.51
N TYR A 28 -12.03 24.86 -24.19
CA TYR A 28 -12.75 23.83 -24.95
C TYR A 28 -14.21 23.62 -24.53
N GLY A 29 -14.73 24.36 -23.55
CA GLY A 29 -16.17 24.37 -23.26
C GLY A 29 -16.76 22.98 -23.03
N LEU A 30 -16.07 22.11 -22.28
CA LEU A 30 -16.60 20.83 -21.82
C LEU A 30 -17.65 21.09 -20.72
N ASN A 31 -18.82 21.58 -21.15
CA ASN A 31 -20.18 21.61 -20.54
C ASN A 31 -20.40 21.66 -19.00
N SER A 32 -19.41 21.98 -18.18
CA SER A 32 -19.57 22.08 -16.73
C SER A 32 -18.92 23.35 -16.19
N PRO A 33 -19.64 24.19 -15.42
CA PRO A 33 -19.05 25.32 -14.71
C PRO A 33 -18.01 24.92 -13.64
N ARG A 34 -17.73 23.61 -13.47
CA ARG A 34 -16.75 23.06 -12.52
C ARG A 34 -15.44 22.57 -13.17
N GLY A 35 -15.29 22.60 -14.50
CA GLY A 35 -14.15 22.00 -15.23
C GLY A 35 -14.41 20.54 -15.62
N SER A 36 -13.40 19.83 -16.13
CA SER A 36 -13.48 18.40 -16.43
C SER A 36 -13.34 17.52 -15.17
N SER A 37 -14.04 16.39 -15.15
CA SER A 37 -14.04 15.46 -14.03
C SER A 37 -13.12 14.24 -14.25
N TYR A 38 -12.49 13.73 -13.19
CA TYR A 38 -11.64 12.54 -13.24
C TYR A 38 -12.07 11.47 -12.25
N PHE A 39 -11.74 10.21 -12.55
CA PHE A 39 -11.88 9.09 -11.63
C PHE A 39 -10.70 8.13 -11.74
N ILE A 40 -10.13 7.70 -10.61
CA ILE A 40 -9.01 6.74 -10.57
C ILE A 40 -9.46 5.42 -9.96
N MET A 41 -9.57 4.38 -10.77
CA MET A 41 -9.74 3.01 -10.28
C MET A 41 -8.39 2.47 -9.82
N THR A 42 -8.21 2.36 -8.51
CA THR A 42 -6.96 1.86 -7.93
C THR A 42 -7.04 0.36 -7.68
N PHE A 43 -6.09 -0.38 -8.25
CA PHE A 43 -5.90 -1.80 -8.01
C PHE A 43 -4.52 -2.03 -7.41
N GLY A 44 -4.43 -2.87 -6.38
CA GLY A 44 -3.15 -3.32 -5.84
C GLY A 44 -2.97 -3.01 -4.38
N CYS A 45 -1.83 -2.41 -4.05
CA CYS A 45 -1.38 -2.17 -2.68
C CYS A 45 -1.38 -0.68 -2.32
N GLN A 46 -0.96 -0.38 -1.09
CA GLN A 46 -0.84 0.97 -0.54
C GLN A 46 0.08 1.87 -1.37
N GLN A 47 1.03 1.30 -2.11
CA GLN A 47 1.83 2.06 -3.07
C GLN A 47 1.01 2.51 -4.28
N ASN A 48 0.10 1.67 -4.78
CA ASN A 48 -0.84 2.10 -5.83
C ASN A 48 -1.85 3.13 -5.28
N GLU A 49 -2.25 3.04 -4.01
CA GLU A 49 -3.06 4.09 -3.37
C GLU A 49 -2.28 5.42 -3.33
N ASN A 50 -1.03 5.42 -2.86
CA ASN A 50 -0.20 6.63 -2.84
C ASN A 50 0.09 7.19 -4.24
N ASP A 51 0.32 6.33 -5.23
CA ASP A 51 0.46 6.72 -6.63
C ASP A 51 -0.80 7.45 -7.13
N SER A 52 -1.98 6.97 -6.72
CA SER A 52 -3.27 7.60 -7.07
C SER A 52 -3.45 8.94 -6.36
N GLU A 53 -3.05 9.07 -5.10
CA GLU A 53 -3.05 10.36 -4.38
C GLU A 53 -2.19 11.42 -5.11
N ARG A 54 -1.03 11.01 -5.64
CA ARG A 54 -0.14 11.89 -6.43
C ARG A 54 -0.77 12.28 -7.77
N MET A 55 -1.38 11.33 -8.47
CA MET A 55 -2.11 11.60 -9.71
C MET A 55 -3.28 12.57 -9.47
N SER A 56 -4.05 12.34 -8.40
CA SER A 56 -5.15 13.22 -7.98
C SER A 56 -4.66 14.63 -7.68
N GLY A 57 -3.52 14.80 -7.00
CA GLY A 57 -2.90 16.11 -6.75
C GLY A 57 -2.55 16.84 -8.05
N LEU A 58 -1.89 16.16 -8.99
CA LEU A 58 -1.56 16.72 -10.31
C LEU A 58 -2.81 17.08 -11.12
N LEU A 59 -3.84 16.24 -11.10
CA LEU A 59 -5.13 16.49 -11.77
C LEU A 59 -5.84 17.71 -11.21
N GLN A 60 -5.82 17.90 -9.89
CA GLN A 60 -6.37 19.10 -9.27
C GLN A 60 -5.59 20.37 -9.63
N GLU A 61 -4.26 20.31 -9.70
CA GLU A 61 -3.47 21.46 -10.20
C GLU A 61 -3.80 21.81 -11.66
N MET A 62 -4.12 20.80 -12.48
CA MET A 62 -4.61 20.97 -13.86
C MET A 62 -6.04 21.51 -13.94
N GLY A 63 -6.76 21.65 -12.81
CA GLY A 63 -8.12 22.17 -12.75
C GLY A 63 -9.22 21.11 -12.85
N TYR A 64 -8.87 19.82 -12.83
CA TYR A 64 -9.86 18.74 -12.82
C TYR A 64 -10.37 18.49 -11.39
N PHE A 65 -11.61 18.00 -11.27
CA PHE A 65 -12.18 17.59 -9.98
C PHE A 65 -12.54 16.10 -9.98
N GLU A 66 -12.54 15.49 -8.79
CA GLU A 66 -12.86 14.07 -8.63
C GLU A 66 -14.37 13.82 -8.83
N ALA A 67 -14.72 12.87 -9.69
CA ALA A 67 -16.09 12.45 -9.94
C ALA A 67 -16.60 11.53 -8.81
N SER A 68 -17.92 11.51 -8.59
CA SER A 68 -18.59 10.60 -7.64
C SER A 68 -18.47 9.13 -8.03
N GLY A 69 -18.33 8.86 -9.33
CA GLY A 69 -18.23 7.53 -9.90
C GLY A 69 -17.55 7.59 -11.25
N TYR A 70 -17.07 6.44 -11.72
CA TYR A 70 -16.40 6.35 -13.01
C TYR A 70 -17.35 6.60 -14.17
N GLU A 71 -18.65 6.34 -13.99
CA GLU A 71 -19.68 6.58 -14.99
C GLU A 71 -19.84 8.07 -15.29
N ASP A 72 -19.57 8.94 -14.31
CA ASP A 72 -19.73 10.39 -14.42
C ASP A 72 -18.48 11.09 -14.96
N ALA A 73 -17.32 10.42 -14.91
CA ALA A 73 -16.02 11.01 -15.24
C ALA A 73 -15.83 11.32 -16.74
N ASP A 74 -15.02 12.36 -17.02
CA ASP A 74 -14.53 12.72 -18.36
C ASP A 74 -13.14 12.11 -18.63
N LEU A 75 -12.40 11.80 -17.56
CA LEU A 75 -11.09 11.17 -17.58
C LEU A 75 -11.03 10.02 -16.56
N ILE A 76 -10.78 8.80 -17.03
CA ILE A 76 -10.64 7.63 -16.17
C ILE A 76 -9.22 7.09 -16.22
N PHE A 77 -8.62 6.85 -15.05
CA PHE A 77 -7.38 6.10 -14.93
C PHE A 77 -7.61 4.74 -14.27
N LEU A 78 -7.03 3.69 -14.85
CA LEU A 78 -6.88 2.40 -14.20
C LEU A 78 -5.45 2.30 -13.65
N ASN A 79 -5.26 2.45 -12.34
CA ASN A 79 -3.95 2.28 -11.69
C ASN A 79 -3.76 0.82 -11.30
N THR A 80 -2.86 0.13 -11.98
CA THR A 80 -2.77 -1.33 -11.98
C THR A 80 -1.62 -1.87 -11.14
N CYS A 81 -1.76 -3.12 -10.71
CA CYS A 81 -0.76 -3.85 -9.95
C CYS A 81 -0.34 -5.11 -10.70
N SER A 82 0.95 -5.44 -10.69
CA SER A 82 1.48 -6.67 -11.29
C SER A 82 1.65 -7.82 -10.29
N VAL A 83 1.25 -7.60 -9.02
CA VAL A 83 1.67 -8.43 -7.88
C VAL A 83 0.53 -9.25 -7.28
N ARG A 84 -0.72 -9.07 -7.71
CA ARG A 84 -1.86 -9.84 -7.20
C ARG A 84 -2.29 -10.92 -8.19
N GLU A 85 -2.79 -12.04 -7.66
CA GLU A 85 -3.46 -13.06 -8.47
C GLU A 85 -4.67 -12.46 -9.18
N ASN A 86 -4.91 -12.88 -10.43
CA ASN A 86 -6.00 -12.39 -11.30
C ASN A 86 -5.96 -10.86 -11.56
N ALA A 87 -4.81 -10.20 -11.36
CA ALA A 87 -4.66 -8.78 -11.70
C ALA A 87 -4.97 -8.52 -13.18
N ASP A 88 -4.51 -9.42 -14.05
CA ASP A 88 -4.75 -9.40 -15.49
C ASP A 88 -6.25 -9.45 -15.81
N ASP A 89 -6.97 -10.43 -15.27
CA ASP A 89 -8.39 -10.62 -15.51
C ASP A 89 -9.22 -9.42 -15.04
N ARG A 90 -8.86 -8.84 -13.88
CA ARG A 90 -9.50 -7.62 -13.38
C ARG A 90 -9.28 -6.45 -14.36
N LEU A 91 -8.04 -6.21 -14.79
CA LEU A 91 -7.74 -5.14 -15.75
C LEU A 91 -8.54 -5.31 -17.05
N PHE A 92 -8.49 -6.49 -17.65
CA PHE A 92 -9.17 -6.72 -18.94
C PHE A 92 -10.70 -6.68 -18.80
N GLY A 93 -11.25 -7.14 -17.67
CA GLY A 93 -12.67 -7.00 -17.34
C GLY A 93 -13.11 -5.52 -17.30
N HIS A 94 -12.36 -4.68 -16.57
CA HIS A 94 -12.64 -3.24 -16.50
C HIS A 94 -12.45 -2.54 -17.85
N LEU A 95 -11.47 -2.94 -18.65
CA LEU A 95 -11.33 -2.42 -20.02
C LEU A 95 -12.54 -2.75 -20.90
N GLY A 96 -13.17 -3.91 -20.73
CA GLY A 96 -14.45 -4.23 -21.37
C GLY A 96 -15.56 -3.25 -20.99
N MET A 97 -15.64 -2.88 -19.71
CA MET A 97 -16.59 -1.87 -19.22
C MET A 97 -16.30 -0.48 -19.81
N MET A 98 -15.02 -0.07 -19.81
CA MET A 98 -14.60 1.23 -20.35
C MET A 98 -14.91 1.37 -21.85
N LYS A 99 -14.79 0.27 -22.61
CA LYS A 99 -15.18 0.24 -24.03
C LYS A 99 -16.65 0.58 -24.22
N ASN A 100 -17.52 0.02 -23.38
CA ASN A 100 -18.96 0.29 -23.44
C ASN A 100 -19.25 1.74 -23.06
N LEU A 101 -18.65 2.23 -21.97
CA LEU A 101 -18.83 3.61 -21.52
C LEU A 101 -18.36 4.62 -22.57
N LYS A 102 -17.22 4.37 -23.22
CA LYS A 102 -16.68 5.25 -24.28
C LYS A 102 -17.50 5.23 -25.58
N ARG A 103 -18.25 4.16 -25.85
CA ARG A 103 -19.23 4.16 -26.94
C ARG A 103 -20.34 5.16 -26.67
N ASP A 104 -20.77 5.26 -25.41
CA ASP A 104 -21.87 6.12 -24.99
C ASP A 104 -21.38 7.56 -24.69
N LYS A 105 -20.10 7.71 -24.30
CA LYS A 105 -19.36 8.97 -24.10
C LYS A 105 -18.10 9.03 -25.00
N PRO A 106 -18.22 9.41 -26.29
CA PRO A 106 -17.08 9.38 -27.23
C PRO A 106 -15.87 10.25 -26.84
N GLN A 107 -16.10 11.30 -26.04
CA GLN A 107 -15.06 12.20 -25.55
C GLN A 107 -14.32 11.69 -24.30
N LEU A 108 -14.77 10.57 -23.70
CA LEU A 108 -14.13 9.99 -22.53
C LEU A 108 -12.67 9.62 -22.81
N LEU A 109 -11.76 10.14 -21.98
CA LEU A 109 -10.37 9.75 -21.98
C LEU A 109 -10.13 8.59 -21.01
N VAL A 110 -9.38 7.59 -21.46
CA VAL A 110 -9.04 6.40 -20.67
C VAL A 110 -7.53 6.24 -20.65
N GLY A 111 -6.94 6.35 -19.47
CA GLY A 111 -5.54 6.06 -19.21
C GLY A 111 -5.34 4.81 -18.36
N ILE A 112 -4.18 4.17 -18.50
CA ILE A 112 -3.77 3.06 -17.63
C ILE A 112 -2.37 3.37 -17.11
N CYS A 113 -2.17 3.18 -15.82
CA CYS A 113 -0.87 3.34 -15.18
C CYS A 113 -0.56 2.20 -14.22
N GLY A 114 0.59 2.27 -13.56
CA GLY A 114 1.01 1.31 -12.53
C GLY A 114 1.85 0.16 -13.07
N CYS A 115 2.17 -0.80 -12.19
CA CYS A 115 3.25 -1.78 -12.43
C CYS A 115 3.01 -2.72 -13.62
N MET A 116 1.77 -2.92 -14.08
CA MET A 116 1.53 -3.75 -15.26
C MET A 116 1.99 -3.07 -16.55
N MET A 117 1.99 -1.73 -16.60
CA MET A 117 2.34 -0.95 -17.79
C MET A 117 3.84 -0.91 -18.07
N THR A 118 4.66 -1.49 -17.18
CA THR A 118 6.09 -1.68 -17.39
C THR A 118 6.43 -3.06 -17.97
N GLN A 119 5.42 -3.88 -18.31
CA GLN A 119 5.61 -5.20 -18.88
C GLN A 119 5.14 -5.20 -20.34
N ASP A 120 6.07 -5.47 -21.27
CA ASP A 120 5.82 -5.41 -22.72
C ASP A 120 4.62 -6.26 -23.15
N VAL A 121 4.45 -7.44 -22.55
CA VAL A 121 3.33 -8.35 -22.83
C VAL A 121 1.97 -7.66 -22.64
N HIS A 122 1.80 -6.89 -21.56
CA HIS A 122 0.56 -6.18 -21.28
C HIS A 122 0.39 -4.98 -22.20
N VAL A 123 1.47 -4.21 -22.39
CA VAL A 123 1.50 -3.01 -23.23
C VAL A 123 1.13 -3.36 -24.66
N ASP A 124 1.73 -4.40 -25.24
CA ASP A 124 1.46 -4.84 -26.61
C ASP A 124 0.04 -5.36 -26.77
N LYS A 125 -0.47 -6.11 -25.79
CA LYS A 125 -1.86 -6.58 -25.78
C LYS A 125 -2.84 -5.40 -25.76
N ILE A 126 -2.57 -4.36 -24.96
CA ILE A 126 -3.38 -3.14 -24.89
C ILE A 126 -3.33 -2.37 -26.21
N LYS A 127 -2.13 -2.11 -26.75
CA LYS A 127 -1.94 -1.41 -28.02
C LYS A 127 -2.69 -2.06 -29.18
N LYS A 128 -2.69 -3.40 -29.21
CA LYS A 128 -3.33 -4.21 -30.27
C LYS A 128 -4.84 -4.38 -30.09
N SER A 129 -5.29 -4.68 -28.87
CA SER A 129 -6.66 -5.18 -28.62
C SER A 129 -7.59 -4.11 -28.05
N TYR A 130 -7.04 -3.05 -27.45
CA TYR A 130 -7.80 -1.99 -26.79
C TYR A 130 -7.39 -0.60 -27.35
N PRO A 131 -7.62 -0.34 -28.65
CA PRO A 131 -7.15 0.88 -29.31
C PRO A 131 -7.82 2.17 -28.80
N PHE A 132 -8.89 2.04 -28.01
CA PHE A 132 -9.59 3.17 -27.38
C PHE A 132 -8.87 3.73 -26.14
N VAL A 133 -7.82 3.05 -25.64
CA VAL A 133 -7.00 3.52 -24.53
C VAL A 133 -6.06 4.63 -25.03
N ASP A 134 -6.19 5.80 -24.39
CA ASP A 134 -5.58 7.06 -24.82
C ASP A 134 -4.15 7.22 -24.31
N MET A 135 -3.88 6.77 -23.08
CA MET A 135 -2.63 7.01 -22.37
C MET A 135 -2.16 5.76 -21.63
N LEU A 136 -0.86 5.45 -21.73
CA LEU A 136 -0.19 4.41 -20.93
C LEU A 136 1.08 4.97 -20.32
N PHE A 137 1.29 4.77 -19.03
CA PHE A 137 2.55 5.15 -18.39
C PHE A 137 2.92 4.31 -17.17
N GLY A 138 4.21 4.24 -16.85
CA GLY A 138 4.74 3.50 -15.71
C GLY A 138 4.57 4.26 -14.39
N PRO A 139 4.74 3.58 -13.23
CA PRO A 139 4.71 4.23 -11.93
C PRO A 139 5.80 5.31 -11.76
N GLN A 140 6.96 5.16 -12.42
CA GLN A 140 8.02 6.16 -12.40
C GLN A 140 7.68 7.44 -13.18
N ASP A 141 6.69 7.41 -14.07
CA ASP A 141 6.35 8.49 -14.99
C ASP A 141 5.16 9.33 -14.51
N ILE A 142 4.61 9.05 -13.31
CA ILE A 142 3.44 9.77 -12.76
C ILE A 142 3.66 11.29 -12.74
N TYR A 143 4.87 11.76 -12.43
CA TYR A 143 5.19 13.19 -12.39
C TYR A 143 5.04 13.89 -13.75
N ARG A 144 5.05 13.12 -14.86
CA ARG A 144 4.87 13.60 -16.24
C ARG A 144 3.43 13.53 -16.71
N LEU A 145 2.49 13.14 -15.85
CA LEU A 145 1.07 13.12 -16.18
C LEU A 145 0.56 14.43 -16.82
N PRO A 146 0.98 15.63 -16.38
CA PRO A 146 0.58 16.87 -17.04
C PRO A 146 1.02 16.95 -18.50
N GLU A 147 2.28 16.61 -18.80
CA GLU A 147 2.81 16.55 -20.16
C GLU A 147 2.09 15.48 -21.00
N ILE A 148 1.89 14.28 -20.46
CA ILE A 148 1.20 13.17 -21.13
C ILE A 148 -0.22 13.58 -21.53
N LEU A 149 -0.96 14.19 -20.60
CA LEU A 149 -2.33 14.64 -20.84
C LEU A 149 -2.38 15.78 -21.86
N TRP A 150 -1.46 16.75 -21.78
CA TRP A 150 -1.34 17.83 -22.76
C TRP A 150 -1.16 17.28 -24.19
N HIS A 151 -0.23 16.35 -24.38
CA HIS A 151 0.00 15.74 -25.69
C HIS A 151 -1.22 14.95 -26.16
N ARG A 152 -1.91 14.24 -25.27
CA ARG A 152 -3.12 13.51 -25.66
C ARG A 152 -4.20 14.45 -26.17
N LEU A 153 -4.40 15.59 -25.49
CA LEU A 153 -5.41 16.58 -25.83
C LEU A 153 -5.08 17.37 -27.11
N THR A 154 -3.79 17.57 -27.42
CA THR A 154 -3.36 18.41 -28.56
C THR A 154 -3.00 17.63 -29.82
N ASP A 155 -2.38 16.44 -29.69
CA ASP A 155 -1.78 15.74 -30.83
C ASP A 155 -2.70 14.68 -31.48
N SER A 156 -3.95 14.53 -31.04
CA SER A 156 -4.93 13.50 -31.47
C SER A 156 -4.46 12.04 -31.42
N ARG A 157 -3.19 11.78 -31.12
CA ARG A 157 -2.55 10.47 -31.02
C ARG A 157 -2.58 9.95 -29.59
N ARG A 158 -2.48 8.64 -29.47
CA ARG A 158 -2.32 7.94 -28.18
C ARG A 158 -0.91 8.19 -27.64
N VAL A 159 -0.77 8.40 -26.34
CA VAL A 159 0.50 8.71 -25.69
C VAL A 159 0.93 7.50 -24.86
N TYR A 160 2.04 6.89 -25.24
CA TYR A 160 2.59 5.72 -24.55
C TYR A 160 3.98 6.07 -24.04
N GLU A 161 4.04 6.39 -22.76
CA GLU A 161 5.21 6.92 -22.08
C GLU A 161 5.66 5.94 -21.01
N ILE A 162 6.51 4.99 -21.40
CA ILE A 162 7.06 3.99 -20.48
C ILE A 162 8.54 4.30 -20.36
N GLY A 163 8.90 5.11 -19.38
CA GLY A 163 10.28 5.47 -19.10
C GLY A 163 11.07 4.24 -18.65
N SER A 164 12.29 4.08 -19.16
CA SER A 164 13.23 3.05 -18.71
C SER A 164 14.06 3.48 -17.50
N ASP A 165 14.01 4.76 -17.14
CA ASP A 165 14.89 5.35 -16.14
C ASP A 165 14.30 5.24 -14.73
N ASP A 166 15.19 4.88 -13.81
CA ASP A 166 14.95 4.79 -12.38
C ASP A 166 14.85 6.21 -11.79
N THR A 167 13.72 6.87 -12.06
CA THR A 167 13.47 8.27 -11.70
C THR A 167 12.92 8.40 -10.28
N LEU A 168 13.47 9.35 -9.51
CA LEU A 168 12.95 9.78 -8.22
C LEU A 168 12.37 11.19 -8.36
N ALA A 169 11.05 11.28 -8.36
CA ALA A 169 10.31 12.53 -8.38
C ALA A 169 9.86 12.90 -6.97
N GLU A 170 10.40 14.01 -6.46
CA GLU A 170 10.05 14.61 -5.18
C GLU A 170 9.20 15.86 -5.40
N ASP A 171 8.53 16.33 -4.35
CA ASP A 171 7.67 17.52 -4.38
C ASP A 171 6.54 17.49 -5.41
N ILE A 172 6.02 16.28 -5.70
CA ILE A 172 4.80 16.11 -6.50
C ILE A 172 3.59 16.52 -5.65
N PRO A 173 2.66 17.34 -6.20
CA PRO A 173 1.38 17.63 -5.56
C PRO A 173 0.64 16.35 -5.18
N ILE A 174 0.04 16.34 -4.00
CA ILE A 174 -0.64 15.14 -3.49
C ILE A 174 -2.00 15.50 -2.92
N GLN A 175 -3.03 14.77 -3.36
CA GLN A 175 -4.35 14.84 -2.78
C GLN A 175 -4.58 13.55 -1.98
N ARG A 176 -4.60 13.66 -0.66
CA ARG A 176 -4.80 12.51 0.23
C ARG A 176 -6.24 12.04 0.21
N ALA A 177 -6.43 10.73 0.20
CA ALA A 177 -7.77 10.14 0.21
C ALA A 177 -8.44 10.23 1.59
N ARG A 178 -7.64 10.14 2.67
CA ARG A 178 -8.10 10.22 4.06
C ARG A 178 -7.48 11.41 4.75
N LYS A 179 -8.22 12.05 5.66
CA LYS A 179 -7.78 13.26 6.38
C LYS A 179 -7.03 12.98 7.69
N HIS A 180 -7.06 11.74 8.16
CA HIS A 180 -6.50 11.34 9.46
C HIS A 180 -5.31 10.38 9.33
N ARG A 181 -5.17 9.72 8.17
CA ARG A 181 -4.10 8.78 7.84
C ARG A 181 -3.42 9.19 6.54
N ALA A 182 -2.10 9.31 6.56
CA ALA A 182 -1.30 9.59 5.37
C ALA A 182 -0.39 8.42 4.99
N LEU A 183 -0.30 8.14 3.70
CA LEU A 183 0.62 7.16 3.11
C LEU A 183 1.90 7.86 2.64
N VAL A 184 3.04 7.63 3.27
CA VAL A 184 4.27 8.38 2.95
C VAL A 184 5.30 7.45 2.32
N SER A 185 5.43 7.48 1.00
CA SER A 185 6.46 6.73 0.30
C SER A 185 7.84 7.33 0.60
N ILE A 186 8.69 6.59 1.31
CA ILE A 186 10.04 7.02 1.72
C ILE A 186 11.12 6.54 0.76
N MET A 187 10.82 5.53 -0.05
CA MET A 187 11.72 4.97 -1.06
C MET A 187 10.95 4.22 -2.13
N PHE A 188 11.63 3.94 -3.25
CA PHE A 188 11.09 3.20 -4.38
C PHE A 188 12.05 2.11 -4.84
N GLY A 189 11.52 1.06 -5.47
CA GLY A 189 12.29 -0.04 -6.02
C GLY A 189 12.84 -1.00 -4.95
N CYS A 190 13.44 -2.10 -5.40
CA CYS A 190 13.92 -3.16 -4.51
C CYS A 190 15.15 -3.87 -5.10
N ASN A 191 16.20 -4.07 -4.29
CA ASN A 191 17.44 -4.73 -4.71
C ASN A 191 17.54 -6.18 -4.23
N ASN A 192 16.46 -6.77 -3.71
CA ASN A 192 16.50 -8.14 -3.19
C ASN A 192 16.48 -9.22 -4.27
N PHE A 193 15.85 -8.96 -5.43
CA PHE A 193 15.75 -9.94 -6.53
C PHE A 193 15.33 -11.34 -6.07
N CYS A 194 14.31 -11.42 -5.19
CA CYS A 194 13.73 -12.70 -4.81
C CYS A 194 13.18 -13.38 -6.07
N THR A 195 13.42 -14.68 -6.24
CA THR A 195 13.23 -15.37 -7.53
C THR A 195 11.78 -15.38 -8.03
N TYR A 196 10.80 -15.20 -7.14
CA TYR A 196 9.37 -15.12 -7.46
C TYR A 196 8.86 -13.67 -7.64
N CYS A 197 9.68 -12.65 -7.37
CA CYS A 197 9.23 -11.27 -7.24
C CYS A 197 9.50 -10.47 -8.51
N ILE A 198 8.44 -9.91 -9.10
CA ILE A 198 8.52 -9.07 -10.31
C ILE A 198 8.90 -7.61 -10.01
N VAL A 199 8.80 -7.18 -8.74
CA VAL A 199 8.93 -5.78 -8.32
C VAL A 199 10.23 -5.11 -8.78
N PRO A 200 11.42 -5.73 -8.69
CA PRO A 200 12.67 -5.10 -9.15
C PRO A 200 12.65 -4.73 -10.65
N TYR A 201 11.85 -5.43 -11.44
CA TYR A 201 11.71 -5.19 -12.88
C TYR A 201 10.64 -4.15 -13.20
N THR A 202 9.62 -4.00 -12.34
CA THR A 202 8.50 -3.07 -12.59
C THR A 202 8.61 -1.73 -11.86
N ARG A 203 9.39 -1.68 -10.77
CA ARG A 203 9.61 -0.46 -9.97
C ARG A 203 11.08 -0.04 -9.94
N GLY A 204 11.97 -0.89 -10.48
CA GLY A 204 13.39 -0.58 -10.62
C GLY A 204 14.22 -0.81 -9.37
N ARG A 205 15.45 -0.26 -9.39
CA ARG A 205 16.42 -0.36 -8.28
C ARG A 205 16.00 0.50 -7.08
N GLU A 206 16.53 0.19 -5.90
CA GLU A 206 16.24 1.00 -4.69
C GLU A 206 16.71 2.45 -4.85
N ARG A 207 15.82 3.36 -4.45
CA ARG A 207 16.02 4.81 -4.43
C ARG A 207 15.36 5.38 -3.19
N SER A 208 16.15 5.87 -2.25
CA SER A 208 15.62 6.51 -1.05
C SER A 208 15.36 7.99 -1.30
N ARG A 209 14.31 8.52 -0.69
CA ARG A 209 14.12 9.97 -0.56
C ARG A 209 15.12 10.54 0.44
N GLU A 210 15.34 11.85 0.34
CA GLU A 210 16.19 12.55 1.31
C GLU A 210 15.52 12.61 2.69
N PHE A 211 16.29 12.34 3.75
CA PHE A 211 15.80 12.30 5.13
C PHE A 211 15.06 13.59 5.53
N ASP A 212 15.67 14.75 5.29
CA ASP A 212 15.08 16.05 5.65
C ASP A 212 13.78 16.35 4.88
N GLN A 213 13.60 15.76 3.70
CA GLN A 213 12.34 15.91 2.97
C GLN A 213 11.23 15.07 3.57
N VAL A 214 11.52 13.81 3.91
CA VAL A 214 10.54 12.95 4.56
C VAL A 214 10.12 13.55 5.90
N ILE A 215 11.08 14.00 6.73
CA ILE A 215 10.77 14.63 8.02
C ILE A 215 9.96 15.93 7.85
N ARG A 216 10.26 16.75 6.84
CA ARG A 216 9.46 17.95 6.54
C ARG A 216 8.02 17.60 6.17
N GLU A 217 7.82 16.58 5.33
CA GLU A 217 6.49 16.09 4.98
C GLU A 217 5.74 15.58 6.23
N LEU A 218 6.38 14.79 7.08
CA LEU A 218 5.76 14.29 8.32
C LEU A 218 5.36 15.42 9.27
N LYS A 219 6.20 16.45 9.42
CA LYS A 219 5.88 17.64 10.23
C LYS A 219 4.72 18.45 9.63
N GLN A 220 4.67 18.56 8.30
CA GLN A 220 3.57 19.24 7.63
C GLN A 220 2.25 18.49 7.83
N LEU A 221 2.26 17.16 7.71
CA LEU A 221 1.09 16.30 7.99
C LEU A 221 0.63 16.44 9.45
N ALA A 222 1.57 16.51 10.39
CA ALA A 222 1.25 16.79 11.80
C ALA A 222 0.52 18.14 11.98
N ILE A 223 1.00 19.20 11.31
CA ILE A 223 0.36 20.54 11.34
C ILE A 223 -1.05 20.50 10.72
N GLU A 224 -1.25 19.69 9.68
CA GLU A 224 -2.54 19.49 9.02
C GLU A 224 -3.52 18.61 9.82
N GLY A 225 -3.08 18.05 10.96
CA GLY A 225 -3.93 17.29 11.88
C GLY A 225 -3.97 15.78 11.63
N TYR A 226 -3.06 15.24 10.80
CA TYR A 226 -2.94 13.80 10.61
C TYR A 226 -2.44 13.14 11.90
N LYS A 227 -3.16 12.11 12.35
CA LYS A 227 -2.80 11.34 13.57
C LYS A 227 -1.99 10.09 13.24
N GLU A 228 -2.21 9.51 12.06
CA GLU A 228 -1.53 8.30 11.61
C GLU A 228 -0.73 8.56 10.32
N VAL A 229 0.50 8.05 10.29
CA VAL A 229 1.32 7.97 9.08
C VAL A 229 1.78 6.54 8.84
N MET A 230 1.78 6.11 7.59
CA MET A 230 2.30 4.82 7.18
C MET A 230 3.45 5.03 6.19
N LEU A 231 4.67 4.69 6.61
CA LEU A 231 5.84 4.77 5.77
C LEU A 231 5.86 3.60 4.78
N LEU A 232 5.96 3.93 3.49
CA LEU A 232 5.87 2.97 2.39
C LEU A 232 7.19 2.86 1.62
N GLY A 233 7.48 1.64 1.18
CA GLY A 233 8.57 1.30 0.27
C GLY A 233 8.24 -0.02 -0.42
N GLN A 234 9.20 -0.59 -1.14
CA GLN A 234 9.17 -2.02 -1.50
C GLN A 234 10.03 -2.87 -0.56
N ASN A 235 10.99 -2.23 0.11
CA ASN A 235 11.76 -2.77 1.23
C ASN A 235 12.13 -1.63 2.17
N VAL A 236 11.22 -1.18 3.04
CA VAL A 236 11.46 0.02 3.87
C VAL A 236 12.72 -0.07 4.73
N ASN A 237 13.13 -1.28 5.11
CA ASN A 237 14.30 -1.49 5.96
C ASN A 237 15.63 -1.19 5.26
N SER A 238 15.67 -1.18 3.92
CA SER A 238 16.86 -0.77 3.17
C SER A 238 16.95 0.74 2.90
N TYR A 239 16.01 1.54 3.43
CA TYR A 239 16.06 3.00 3.31
C TYR A 239 17.42 3.57 3.77
N GLY A 240 17.96 4.48 2.96
CA GLY A 240 19.22 5.16 3.18
C GLY A 240 20.46 4.36 2.76
N GLN A 241 20.36 3.06 2.47
CA GLN A 241 21.53 2.25 2.06
C GLN A 241 22.14 2.74 0.73
N ASP A 242 21.31 3.19 -0.21
CA ASP A 242 21.75 3.78 -1.48
C ASP A 242 22.43 5.14 -1.27
N LEU A 243 21.91 5.98 -0.36
CA LEU A 243 22.48 7.29 -0.04
C LEU A 243 23.78 7.17 0.76
N ARG A 244 23.93 6.14 1.60
CA ARG A 244 25.15 5.85 2.36
C ARG A 244 26.35 5.48 1.50
N LYS A 245 26.13 5.06 0.25
CA LYS A 245 27.24 4.79 -0.70
C LYS A 245 28.06 6.03 -1.01
N THR A 246 27.44 7.22 -0.97
CA THR A 246 28.12 8.50 -1.23
C THR A 246 28.22 9.37 0.02
N ARG A 247 27.33 9.18 1.01
CA ARG A 247 27.29 9.89 2.29
C ARG A 247 27.22 8.90 3.46
N PRO A 248 28.34 8.34 3.93
CA PRO A 248 28.36 7.24 4.91
C PRO A 248 27.55 7.52 6.20
N ASP A 249 27.52 8.78 6.65
CA ASP A 249 26.81 9.22 7.85
C ASP A 249 25.33 9.55 7.62
N HIS A 250 24.78 9.31 6.42
CA HIS A 250 23.38 9.57 6.14
C HIS A 250 22.47 8.74 7.07
N PRO A 251 21.36 9.27 7.62
CA PRO A 251 20.43 8.52 8.44
C PRO A 251 19.90 7.24 7.77
N ASP A 252 19.73 6.16 8.55
CA ASP A 252 19.08 4.91 8.12
C ASP A 252 17.60 4.87 8.48
N PHE A 253 16.94 3.75 8.20
CA PHE A 253 15.53 3.58 8.50
C PHE A 253 15.21 3.67 10.00
N ALA A 254 16.11 3.20 10.88
CA ALA A 254 15.88 3.31 12.32
C ALA A 254 15.97 4.77 12.80
N ASP A 255 16.90 5.56 12.25
CA ASP A 255 16.95 7.01 12.49
C ASP A 255 15.68 7.71 12.01
N LEU A 256 15.15 7.31 10.85
CA LEU A 256 13.91 7.86 10.30
C LEU A 256 12.70 7.55 11.18
N MET A 257 12.60 6.30 11.65
CA MET A 257 11.54 5.88 12.58
C MET A 257 11.62 6.62 13.92
N GLU A 258 12.82 6.78 14.47
CA GLU A 258 13.03 7.52 15.72
C GLU A 258 12.67 9.01 15.57
N ALA A 259 13.12 9.66 14.48
CA ALA A 259 12.80 11.05 14.21
C ALA A 259 11.30 11.27 13.94
N ALA A 260 10.63 10.34 13.26
CA ALA A 260 9.18 10.37 13.09
C ALA A 260 8.46 10.24 14.44
N ALA A 261 8.90 9.32 15.30
CA ALA A 261 8.32 9.06 16.63
C ALA A 261 8.41 10.26 17.58
N GLN A 262 9.38 11.15 17.36
CA GLN A 262 9.54 12.37 18.13
C GLN A 262 8.62 13.52 17.71
N ILE A 263 7.80 13.35 16.66
CA ILE A 263 6.79 14.34 16.25
C ILE A 263 5.54 14.14 17.13
N PRO A 264 5.24 15.02 18.10
CA PRO A 264 4.25 14.75 19.15
C PRO A 264 2.82 14.54 18.65
N GLU A 265 2.44 15.20 17.56
CA GLU A 265 1.10 15.14 16.98
C GLU A 265 0.84 13.80 16.26
N LEU A 266 1.89 13.08 15.85
CA LEU A 266 1.77 11.77 15.21
C LEU A 266 1.58 10.69 16.27
N ARG A 267 0.31 10.33 16.48
CA ARG A 267 -0.13 9.32 17.45
C ARG A 267 0.19 7.89 17.01
N ARG A 268 0.24 7.63 15.69
CA ARG A 268 0.52 6.31 15.13
C ARG A 268 1.49 6.39 13.95
N ILE A 269 2.59 5.67 14.06
CA ILE A 269 3.59 5.54 13.01
C ILE A 269 3.66 4.07 12.65
N ARG A 270 3.35 3.81 11.39
CA ARG A 270 3.31 2.48 10.80
C ARG A 270 4.34 2.36 9.71
N PHE A 271 4.71 1.13 9.41
CA PHE A 271 5.46 0.81 8.22
C PHE A 271 5.14 -0.61 7.78
N MET A 272 5.32 -0.90 6.50
CA MET A 272 5.13 -2.24 5.97
C MET A 272 6.16 -2.49 4.88
N THR A 273 6.20 -3.71 4.33
CA THR A 273 7.18 -4.18 3.35
C THR A 273 8.57 -4.38 3.95
N SER A 274 8.62 -5.02 5.12
CA SER A 274 9.89 -5.37 5.74
C SER A 274 10.56 -6.57 5.10
N HIS A 275 11.89 -6.62 5.17
CA HIS A 275 12.68 -7.76 4.73
C HIS A 275 13.56 -8.27 5.89
N PRO A 276 13.49 -9.56 6.28
CA PRO A 276 14.22 -10.08 7.44
C PRO A 276 15.71 -9.77 7.45
N LYS A 277 16.37 -9.83 6.28
CA LYS A 277 17.80 -9.53 6.16
C LYS A 277 18.19 -8.11 6.61
N ASP A 278 17.27 -7.15 6.51
CA ASP A 278 17.53 -5.71 6.70
C ASP A 278 16.99 -5.21 8.05
N ILE A 279 16.41 -6.08 8.88
CA ILE A 279 16.01 -5.70 10.25
C ILE A 279 17.26 -5.61 11.11
N SER A 280 17.58 -4.39 11.56
CA SER A 280 18.70 -4.12 12.45
C SER A 280 18.29 -4.14 13.92
N ASP A 281 19.25 -4.46 14.81
CA ASP A 281 19.04 -4.38 16.26
C ASP A 281 18.63 -2.95 16.68
N LYS A 282 19.21 -1.93 16.04
CA LYS A 282 18.84 -0.51 16.24
C LYS A 282 17.37 -0.25 15.94
N LEU A 283 16.81 -0.83 14.87
CA LEU A 283 15.38 -0.68 14.56
C LEU A 283 14.51 -1.37 15.62
N ILE A 284 14.90 -2.57 16.06
CA ILE A 284 14.19 -3.30 17.12
C ILE A 284 14.15 -2.47 18.41
N ASP A 285 15.28 -1.86 18.80
CA ASP A 285 15.36 -1.00 19.98
C ASP A 285 14.46 0.24 19.86
N VAL A 286 14.40 0.86 18.67
CA VAL A 286 13.52 2.01 18.39
C VAL A 286 12.04 1.60 18.51
N ILE A 287 11.65 0.46 17.93
CA ILE A 287 10.28 -0.06 18.03
C ILE A 287 9.90 -0.32 19.51
N GLY A 288 10.83 -0.82 20.33
CA GLY A 288 10.59 -1.03 21.77
C GLY A 288 10.51 0.25 22.60
N ARG A 289 11.22 1.31 22.20
CA ARG A 289 11.31 2.57 22.96
C ARG A 289 10.08 3.47 22.82
N TYR A 290 9.47 3.51 21.63
CA TYR A 290 8.43 4.49 21.30
C TYR A 290 7.04 3.86 21.24
N THR A 291 6.10 4.40 22.02
CA THR A 291 4.73 3.89 22.13
C THR A 291 3.84 4.24 20.94
N ASN A 292 4.14 5.33 20.23
CA ASN A 292 3.45 5.75 19.01
C ASN A 292 3.92 5.02 17.74
N ILE A 293 5.01 4.25 17.80
CA ILE A 293 5.31 3.25 16.77
C ILE A 293 4.40 2.04 17.01
N GLU A 294 3.82 1.46 15.96
CA GLU A 294 2.88 0.34 16.13
C GLU A 294 3.49 -0.87 16.87
N PRO A 295 2.77 -1.51 17.81
CA PRO A 295 3.18 -2.76 18.47
C PRO A 295 2.98 -3.96 17.55
N HIS A 296 3.33 -3.81 16.28
CA HIS A 296 3.14 -4.81 15.24
C HIS A 296 4.34 -4.81 14.30
N LEU A 297 4.86 -6.00 13.98
CA LEU A 297 5.89 -6.14 12.96
C LEU A 297 5.41 -7.11 11.88
N HIS A 298 5.09 -6.56 10.71
CA HIS A 298 4.84 -7.36 9.52
C HIS A 298 6.17 -7.77 8.89
N LEU A 299 6.54 -9.06 9.02
CA LEU A 299 7.84 -9.58 8.61
C LEU A 299 7.69 -10.82 7.70
N PRO A 300 7.55 -10.62 6.38
CA PRO A 300 7.43 -11.69 5.38
C PRO A 300 8.61 -12.68 5.37
N ILE A 301 8.36 -13.93 5.76
CA ILE A 301 9.35 -15.01 5.67
C ILE A 301 9.22 -15.81 4.37
N GLN A 302 8.00 -15.98 3.87
CA GLN A 302 7.60 -16.70 2.65
C GLN A 302 7.67 -18.23 2.77
N SER A 303 8.69 -18.78 3.42
CA SER A 303 8.79 -20.21 3.77
C SER A 303 9.56 -20.40 5.07
N GLY A 304 9.26 -21.44 5.85
CA GLY A 304 10.06 -21.82 7.01
C GLY A 304 11.23 -22.75 6.70
N SER A 305 11.38 -23.23 5.46
CA SER A 305 12.48 -24.09 5.05
C SER A 305 13.69 -23.31 4.55
N ASN A 306 14.87 -23.60 5.08
CA ASN A 306 16.13 -23.03 4.60
C ASN A 306 16.42 -23.39 3.13
N SER A 307 16.02 -24.58 2.68
CA SER A 307 16.20 -25.00 1.27
C SER A 307 15.36 -24.13 0.33
N ILE A 308 14.09 -23.91 0.69
CA ILE A 308 13.17 -23.09 -0.10
C ILE A 308 13.54 -21.62 -0.03
N LEU A 309 13.91 -21.11 1.15
CA LEU A 309 14.43 -19.75 1.29
C LEU A 309 15.64 -19.50 0.37
N GLN A 310 16.56 -20.45 0.27
CA GLN A 310 17.70 -20.36 -0.65
C GLN A 310 17.24 -20.31 -2.12
N LYS A 311 16.31 -21.19 -2.54
CA LYS A 311 15.75 -21.18 -3.92
C LYS A 311 14.95 -19.90 -4.22
N MET A 312 14.36 -19.29 -3.19
CA MET A 312 13.69 -18.00 -3.27
C MET A 312 14.67 -16.81 -3.37
N ASN A 313 15.98 -17.05 -3.31
CA ASN A 313 17.04 -16.05 -3.19
C ASN A 313 16.86 -15.16 -1.95
N ARG A 314 16.58 -15.79 -0.79
CA ARG A 314 16.54 -15.14 0.51
C ARG A 314 17.91 -15.27 1.17
N HIS A 315 18.52 -14.15 1.52
CA HIS A 315 19.85 -14.10 2.12
C HIS A 315 19.80 -14.16 3.65
N TYR A 316 18.97 -15.06 4.19
CA TYR A 316 18.86 -15.32 5.62
C TYR A 316 18.32 -16.75 5.85
N THR A 317 18.50 -17.27 7.07
CA THR A 317 17.99 -18.58 7.48
C THR A 317 16.79 -18.45 8.41
N ARG A 318 16.07 -19.57 8.59
CA ARG A 318 15.02 -19.78 9.59
C ARG A 318 15.47 -19.37 10.99
N GLU A 319 16.67 -19.75 11.39
CA GLU A 319 17.22 -19.49 12.72
C GLU A 319 17.48 -18.00 12.92
N GLN A 320 18.02 -17.31 11.90
CA GLN A 320 18.20 -15.86 11.93
C GLN A 320 16.85 -15.13 12.02
N TYR A 321 15.83 -15.63 11.32
CA TYR A 321 14.47 -15.10 11.44
C TYR A 321 13.92 -15.25 12.86
N LEU A 322 14.01 -16.45 13.44
CA LEU A 322 13.54 -16.70 14.80
C LEU A 322 14.28 -15.84 15.84
N GLU A 323 15.57 -15.57 15.62
CA GLU A 323 16.34 -14.67 16.48
C GLU A 323 15.84 -13.21 16.41
N ILE A 324 15.46 -12.72 15.22
CA ILE A 324 14.81 -11.40 15.07
C ILE A 324 13.50 -11.36 15.86
N ILE A 325 12.67 -12.41 15.74
CA ILE A 325 11.40 -12.52 16.49
C ILE A 325 11.65 -12.49 17.99
N ARG A 326 12.65 -13.22 18.49
CA ARG A 326 13.03 -13.25 19.91
C ARG A 326 13.42 -11.86 20.39
N LYS A 327 14.36 -11.19 19.70
CA LYS A 327 14.80 -9.83 20.03
C LYS A 327 13.66 -8.82 20.03
N ALA A 328 12.77 -8.89 19.04
CA ALA A 328 11.61 -8.01 18.95
C ALA A 328 10.63 -8.20 20.13
N ARG A 329 10.37 -9.45 20.55
CA ARG A 329 9.56 -9.74 21.74
C ARG A 329 10.18 -9.22 23.04
N GLU A 330 11.50 -9.29 23.16
CA GLU A 330 12.24 -8.79 24.31
C GLU A 330 12.23 -7.27 24.38
N ALA A 331 12.46 -6.60 23.24
CA ALA A 331 12.44 -5.15 23.16
C ALA A 331 11.03 -4.57 23.35
N ARG A 332 9.98 -5.29 22.92
CA ARG A 332 8.58 -4.86 23.04
C ARG A 332 7.66 -6.00 23.48
N PRO A 333 7.43 -6.16 24.79
CA PRO A 333 6.45 -7.13 25.30
C PRO A 333 5.05 -6.88 24.70
N GLY A 334 4.40 -7.95 24.25
CA GLY A 334 3.08 -7.88 23.60
C GLY A 334 3.10 -7.47 22.12
N ILE A 335 4.27 -7.30 21.49
CA ILE A 335 4.36 -7.09 20.05
C ILE A 335 3.75 -8.28 19.29
N THR A 336 2.93 -7.97 18.30
CA THR A 336 2.36 -8.98 17.40
C THR A 336 3.12 -9.05 16.09
N PHE A 337 3.04 -10.20 15.42
CA PHE A 337 3.72 -10.43 14.16
C PHE A 337 2.75 -10.87 13.10
N SER A 338 2.92 -10.34 11.89
CA SER A 338 2.31 -10.90 10.70
C SER A 338 3.37 -11.27 9.66
N THR A 339 2.99 -12.09 8.70
CA THR A 339 3.94 -12.55 7.67
C THR A 339 3.23 -12.82 6.34
N ASP A 340 4.02 -13.05 5.30
CA ASP A 340 3.56 -13.60 4.03
C ASP A 340 4.12 -15.00 3.89
N LEU A 341 3.31 -15.94 3.41
CA LEU A 341 3.67 -17.34 3.16
C LEU A 341 3.28 -17.75 1.75
N ILE A 342 4.17 -18.44 1.04
CA ILE A 342 3.94 -18.99 -0.29
C ILE A 342 4.00 -20.51 -0.18
N VAL A 343 2.90 -21.17 -0.53
CA VAL A 343 2.79 -22.63 -0.58
C VAL A 343 2.94 -23.10 -2.02
N GLY A 344 3.64 -24.22 -2.21
CA GLY A 344 3.78 -24.83 -3.52
C GLY A 344 4.85 -24.17 -4.39
N PHE A 345 5.87 -23.54 -3.78
CA PHE A 345 7.01 -23.04 -4.52
C PHE A 345 7.73 -24.20 -5.25
N PRO A 346 8.29 -24.00 -6.47
CA PRO A 346 8.88 -25.09 -7.23
C PRO A 346 9.96 -25.87 -6.45
N GLY A 347 9.76 -27.18 -6.35
CA GLY A 347 10.60 -28.11 -5.62
C GLY A 347 10.43 -28.09 -4.08
N GLU A 348 9.32 -27.59 -3.54
CA GLU A 348 8.92 -27.73 -2.13
C GLU A 348 8.47 -29.16 -1.78
N THR A 349 9.22 -29.79 -0.88
CA THR A 349 8.94 -31.13 -0.36
C THR A 349 7.98 -31.09 0.84
N GLU A 350 7.52 -32.27 1.29
CA GLU A 350 6.67 -32.33 2.49
C GLU A 350 7.41 -31.87 3.74
N GLN A 351 8.71 -32.20 3.87
CA GLN A 351 9.52 -31.73 4.98
C GLN A 351 9.66 -30.20 4.98
N ASP A 352 9.83 -29.58 3.80
CA ASP A 352 9.91 -28.12 3.70
C ASP A 352 8.62 -27.42 4.16
N PHE A 353 7.48 -28.05 3.84
CA PHE A 353 6.18 -27.56 4.27
C PHE A 353 5.97 -27.76 5.78
N GLU A 354 6.37 -28.91 6.33
CA GLU A 354 6.33 -29.14 7.78
C GLU A 354 7.22 -28.16 8.56
N ASP A 355 8.40 -27.84 8.04
CA ASP A 355 9.26 -26.81 8.62
C ASP A 355 8.51 -25.47 8.66
N THR A 356 7.78 -25.13 7.60
CA THR A 356 6.94 -23.92 7.56
C THR A 356 5.87 -23.92 8.65
N LEU A 357 5.13 -25.02 8.82
CA LEU A 357 4.14 -25.15 9.90
C LEU A 357 4.78 -25.09 11.28
N ASP A 358 5.94 -25.73 11.48
CA ASP A 358 6.67 -25.65 12.74
C ASP A 358 7.08 -24.21 13.07
N LEU A 359 7.50 -23.42 12.08
CA LEU A 359 7.87 -22.03 12.30
C LEU A 359 6.66 -21.22 12.74
N MET A 360 5.52 -21.44 12.08
CA MET A 360 4.27 -20.80 12.45
C MET A 360 3.89 -21.13 13.90
N ARG A 361 4.04 -22.38 14.34
CA ARG A 361 3.76 -22.78 15.74
C ARG A 361 4.67 -22.09 16.75
N GLN A 362 5.94 -21.87 16.41
CA GLN A 362 6.90 -21.17 17.27
C GLN A 362 6.65 -19.66 17.34
N VAL A 363 6.34 -19.04 16.20
CA VAL A 363 6.16 -17.59 16.09
C VAL A 363 4.74 -17.17 16.47
N ARG A 364 3.71 -18.00 16.24
CA ARG A 364 2.30 -17.70 16.51
C ARG A 364 1.87 -16.36 15.90
N PHE A 365 1.98 -16.25 14.58
CA PHE A 365 1.58 -15.04 13.85
C PHE A 365 0.12 -14.67 14.14
N SER A 366 -0.15 -13.42 14.50
CA SER A 366 -1.52 -12.93 14.74
C SER A 366 -2.33 -12.86 13.45
N SER A 367 -1.65 -12.70 12.31
CA SER A 367 -2.21 -12.81 10.98
C SER A 367 -1.14 -13.22 9.97
N ALA A 368 -1.53 -13.83 8.85
CA ALA A 368 -0.63 -14.07 7.74
C ALA A 368 -1.35 -13.89 6.41
N PHE A 369 -0.68 -13.28 5.44
CA PHE A 369 -1.10 -13.33 4.05
C PHE A 369 -0.56 -14.61 3.43
N THR A 370 -1.48 -15.44 2.94
CA THR A 370 -1.15 -16.79 2.47
C THR A 370 -1.46 -16.87 0.99
N PHE A 371 -0.48 -17.35 0.23
CA PHE A 371 -0.54 -17.39 -1.22
C PHE A 371 -0.19 -18.79 -1.72
N ILE A 372 -0.86 -19.22 -2.78
CA ILE A 372 -0.34 -20.29 -3.63
C ILE A 372 0.69 -19.68 -4.57
N TYR A 373 1.81 -20.37 -4.80
CA TYR A 373 2.80 -19.92 -5.77
C TYR A 373 2.13 -19.70 -7.14
N SER A 374 2.30 -18.50 -7.67
CA SER A 374 1.79 -18.11 -8.98
C SER A 374 2.97 -17.79 -9.89
N LYS A 375 3.09 -18.55 -10.98
CA LYS A 375 4.14 -18.34 -11.99
C LYS A 375 3.97 -16.98 -12.64
N ARG A 376 5.06 -16.20 -12.68
CA ARG A 376 5.07 -14.86 -13.28
C ARG A 376 6.11 -14.76 -14.38
N THR A 377 5.66 -14.50 -15.60
CA THR A 377 6.54 -14.31 -16.74
C THR A 377 7.61 -13.26 -16.41
N GLY A 378 8.88 -13.59 -16.65
CA GLY A 378 10.02 -12.71 -16.41
C GLY A 378 10.67 -12.84 -15.03
N THR A 379 10.16 -13.69 -14.12
CA THR A 379 10.84 -13.95 -12.83
C THR A 379 11.67 -15.25 -12.89
N PRO A 380 12.84 -15.34 -12.23
CA PRO A 380 13.66 -16.55 -12.25
C PRO A 380 12.93 -17.85 -11.83
N ALA A 381 12.02 -17.78 -10.85
CA ALA A 381 11.24 -18.93 -10.40
C ALA A 381 10.24 -19.45 -11.46
N ALA A 382 9.92 -18.65 -12.47
CA ALA A 382 9.02 -19.05 -13.54
C ALA A 382 9.66 -20.09 -14.47
N GLU A 383 11.00 -20.12 -14.53
CA GLU A 383 11.78 -21.05 -15.35
C GLU A 383 12.10 -22.36 -14.61
N LEU A 384 11.64 -22.55 -13.38
CA LEU A 384 11.83 -23.78 -12.62
C LEU A 384 10.79 -24.83 -13.04
N ASP A 385 11.27 -26.03 -13.42
CA ASP A 385 10.43 -27.12 -13.92
C ASP A 385 9.76 -27.95 -12.82
N ASP A 386 10.28 -27.90 -11.58
CA ASP A 386 9.83 -28.73 -10.44
C ASP A 386 8.49 -28.26 -9.84
N GLN A 387 7.46 -28.15 -10.68
CA GLN A 387 6.12 -27.76 -10.25
C GLN A 387 5.47 -28.87 -9.42
N ILE A 388 4.70 -28.48 -8.41
CA ILE A 388 4.05 -29.40 -7.48
C ILE A 388 2.62 -29.66 -7.95
N ASP A 389 2.15 -30.88 -7.78
CA ASP A 389 0.78 -31.27 -8.11
C ASP A 389 -0.25 -30.39 -7.37
N ALA A 390 -1.26 -29.93 -8.11
CA ALA A 390 -2.27 -29.01 -7.58
C ALA A 390 -3.06 -29.59 -6.40
N ALA A 391 -3.26 -30.92 -6.34
CA ALA A 391 -3.93 -31.56 -5.22
C ALA A 391 -3.08 -31.48 -3.94
N VAL A 392 -1.76 -31.64 -4.06
CA VAL A 392 -0.80 -31.49 -2.94
C VAL A 392 -0.78 -30.04 -2.46
N ILE A 393 -0.69 -29.06 -3.37
CA ILE A 393 -0.73 -27.64 -3.00
C ILE A 393 -2.02 -27.31 -2.26
N LYS A 394 -3.18 -27.79 -2.75
CA LYS A 394 -4.48 -27.55 -2.12
C LYS A 394 -4.57 -28.14 -0.71
N GLU A 395 -4.04 -29.35 -0.53
CA GLU A 395 -3.98 -30.03 0.76
C GLU A 395 -3.13 -29.25 1.78
N ARG A 396 -1.90 -28.89 1.38
CA ARG A 396 -0.98 -28.09 2.20
C ARG A 396 -1.55 -26.72 2.53
N PHE A 397 -2.10 -26.03 1.53
CA PHE A 397 -2.69 -24.72 1.72
C PHE A 397 -3.83 -24.77 2.76
N LYS A 398 -4.67 -25.80 2.72
CA LYS A 398 -5.71 -26.01 3.74
C LYS A 398 -5.11 -26.18 5.14
N ARG A 399 -4.10 -27.03 5.32
CA ARG A 399 -3.44 -27.24 6.63
C ARG A 399 -2.81 -25.96 7.18
N LEU A 400 -2.19 -25.18 6.31
CA LEU A 400 -1.61 -23.89 6.67
C LEU A 400 -2.69 -22.89 7.11
N LEU A 401 -3.80 -22.81 6.37
CA LEU A 401 -4.94 -21.96 6.73
C LEU A 401 -5.57 -22.37 8.06
N ASP A 402 -5.79 -23.66 8.28
CA ASP A 402 -6.36 -24.18 9.52
C ASP A 402 -5.50 -23.77 10.73
N LEU A 403 -4.18 -23.92 10.62
CA LEU A 403 -3.22 -23.50 11.66
C LEU A 403 -3.19 -21.97 11.86
N GLN A 404 -3.17 -21.20 10.77
CA GLN A 404 -3.16 -19.74 10.87
C GLN A 404 -4.45 -19.21 11.51
N ASN A 405 -5.61 -19.81 11.20
CA ASN A 405 -6.88 -19.44 11.81
C ASN A 405 -6.91 -19.72 13.31
N GLU A 406 -6.29 -20.82 13.75
CA GLU A 406 -6.08 -21.09 15.18
C GLU A 406 -5.24 -19.99 15.84
N HIS A 407 -4.11 -19.60 15.23
CA HIS A 407 -3.24 -18.55 15.77
C HIS A 407 -3.90 -17.17 15.78
N SER A 408 -4.63 -16.80 14.73
CA SER A 408 -5.37 -15.54 14.65
C SER A 408 -6.47 -15.46 15.71
N LEU A 409 -7.23 -16.55 15.91
CA LEU A 409 -8.23 -16.59 16.98
C LEU A 409 -7.58 -16.51 18.37
N ALA A 410 -6.53 -17.29 18.61
CA ALA A 410 -5.81 -17.27 19.89
C ALA A 410 -5.28 -15.87 20.22
N SER A 411 -4.67 -15.19 19.24
CA SER A 411 -4.20 -13.82 19.40
C SER A 411 -5.34 -12.86 19.73
N ASN A 412 -6.49 -12.97 19.05
CA ASN A 412 -7.66 -12.13 19.34
C ASN A 412 -8.28 -12.37 20.72
N LEU A 413 -8.27 -13.61 21.19
CA LEU A 413 -8.75 -13.94 22.54
C LEU A 413 -7.89 -13.32 23.65
N GLU A 414 -6.61 -13.05 23.41
CA GLU A 414 -5.73 -12.44 24.42
C GLU A 414 -6.21 -11.06 24.89
N ILE A 415 -6.93 -10.33 24.03
CA ILE A 415 -7.42 -8.97 24.32
C ILE A 415 -8.93 -8.92 24.58
N GLU A 416 -9.62 -10.07 24.59
CA GLU A 416 -11.03 -10.13 24.96
C GLU A 416 -11.22 -9.66 26.42
N GLY A 417 -12.22 -8.81 26.65
CA GLY A 417 -12.50 -8.17 27.94
C GLY A 417 -11.65 -6.96 28.27
N GLN A 418 -10.59 -6.67 27.50
CA GLN A 418 -9.70 -5.54 27.74
C GLN A 418 -10.25 -4.23 27.16
N LEU A 419 -9.83 -3.11 27.72
CA LEU A 419 -10.05 -1.77 27.16
C LEU A 419 -8.89 -1.44 26.21
N VAL A 420 -9.20 -1.18 24.94
CA VAL A 420 -8.18 -0.94 23.90
C VAL A 420 -8.46 0.36 23.13
N GLU A 421 -7.39 0.99 22.68
CA GLU A 421 -7.45 2.21 21.87
C GLU A 421 -7.67 1.88 20.38
N VAL A 422 -8.73 2.44 19.79
CA VAL A 422 -9.17 2.21 18.41
C VAL A 422 -9.20 3.53 17.65
N LEU A 423 -8.59 3.54 16.46
CA LEU A 423 -8.72 4.64 15.50
C LEU A 423 -9.93 4.34 14.61
N LEU A 424 -10.93 5.21 14.63
CA LEU A 424 -12.16 5.02 13.86
C LEU A 424 -11.92 5.28 12.36
N GLU A 425 -12.37 4.35 11.53
CA GLU A 425 -12.32 4.42 10.05
C GLU A 425 -13.70 4.75 9.43
N GLY A 426 -14.72 4.96 10.26
CA GLY A 426 -16.07 5.32 9.83
C GLY A 426 -17.12 4.24 10.17
N ARG A 427 -18.16 4.12 9.35
CA ARG A 427 -19.19 3.07 9.50
C ARG A 427 -18.68 1.72 8.97
N SER A 428 -19.17 0.63 9.54
CA SER A 428 -18.90 -0.71 9.03
C SER A 428 -19.68 -0.96 7.73
N ASP A 429 -19.08 -1.75 6.83
CA ASP A 429 -19.73 -2.15 5.59
C ASP A 429 -20.92 -3.08 5.91
N GLY A 430 -22.14 -2.61 5.64
CA GLY A 430 -23.36 -3.41 5.75
C GLY A 430 -24.21 -3.17 6.99
N ASP A 431 -23.77 -2.34 7.96
CA ASP A 431 -24.60 -1.91 9.08
C ASP A 431 -24.31 -0.44 9.47
N PRO A 432 -25.26 0.50 9.23
CA PRO A 432 -25.06 1.92 9.53
C PRO A 432 -25.00 2.25 11.03
N GLU A 433 -25.38 1.32 11.91
CA GLU A 433 -25.33 1.51 13.38
C GLU A 433 -24.01 1.04 13.99
N ILE A 434 -23.16 0.36 13.21
CA ILE A 434 -21.87 -0.16 13.66
C ILE A 434 -20.75 0.72 13.10
N LEU A 435 -19.85 1.17 13.97
CA LEU A 435 -18.62 1.83 13.53
C LEU A 435 -17.51 0.80 13.37
N SER A 436 -16.60 1.08 12.44
CA SER A 436 -15.41 0.29 12.17
C SER A 436 -14.17 1.08 12.59
N GLY A 437 -13.19 0.39 13.16
CA GLY A 437 -11.90 0.99 13.47
C GLY A 437 -10.81 -0.06 13.63
N ARG A 438 -9.59 0.41 13.87
CA ARG A 438 -8.43 -0.46 14.06
C ARG A 438 -7.66 -0.16 15.32
N THR A 439 -7.21 -1.23 15.99
CA THR A 439 -6.26 -1.15 17.09
C THR A 439 -4.88 -0.69 16.61
N ALA A 440 -3.99 -0.38 17.56
CA ALA A 440 -2.61 -0.04 17.25
C ALA A 440 -1.88 -1.15 16.47
N ASP A 441 -2.22 -2.42 16.68
CA ASP A 441 -1.68 -3.56 15.93
C ASP A 441 -2.57 -4.01 14.74
N SER A 442 -3.39 -3.10 14.21
CA SER A 442 -4.17 -3.26 12.97
C SER A 442 -5.33 -4.27 13.01
N ARG A 443 -5.76 -4.73 14.19
CA ARG A 443 -6.93 -5.60 14.32
C ARG A 443 -8.20 -4.81 14.04
N LEU A 444 -9.09 -5.38 13.23
CA LEU A 444 -10.38 -4.80 12.90
C LEU A 444 -11.32 -4.91 14.10
N VAL A 445 -11.90 -3.79 14.51
CA VAL A 445 -12.89 -3.71 15.58
C VAL A 445 -14.20 -3.17 15.00
N ASN A 446 -15.26 -3.97 15.12
CA ASN A 446 -16.64 -3.53 14.90
C ASN A 446 -17.19 -3.10 16.25
N LEU A 447 -17.47 -1.81 16.41
CA LEU A 447 -17.92 -1.25 17.68
C LEU A 447 -19.37 -0.79 17.63
N ARG A 448 -20.08 -1.02 18.73
CA ARG A 448 -21.43 -0.51 18.97
C ARG A 448 -21.38 0.70 19.89
N VAL A 449 -22.21 1.69 19.61
CA VAL A 449 -22.42 2.85 20.47
C VAL A 449 -23.76 2.66 21.19
N HIS A 450 -23.73 2.34 22.49
CA HIS A 450 -24.94 2.08 23.27
C HIS A 450 -25.62 3.35 23.78
N ASP A 451 -24.86 4.43 23.93
CA ASP A 451 -25.35 5.73 24.36
C ASP A 451 -24.78 6.83 23.45
N LEU A 452 -25.64 7.44 22.63
CA LEU A 452 -25.25 8.51 21.71
C LEU A 452 -24.80 9.78 22.43
N SER A 453 -25.13 9.96 23.71
CA SER A 453 -24.64 11.10 24.50
C SER A 453 -23.11 11.08 24.69
N MET A 454 -22.49 9.92 24.45
CA MET A 454 -21.03 9.77 24.44
C MET A 454 -20.37 10.37 23.18
N ILE A 455 -21.16 10.69 22.16
CA ILE A 455 -20.69 11.31 20.92
C ILE A 455 -21.04 12.80 20.95
N PRO A 456 -20.05 13.70 20.84
CA PRO A 456 -20.33 15.13 20.78
C PRO A 456 -21.24 15.47 19.59
N GLU A 457 -22.22 16.35 19.80
CA GLU A 457 -23.22 16.71 18.76
C GLU A 457 -22.59 17.13 17.42
N ARG A 458 -21.43 17.80 17.46
CA ARG A 458 -20.69 18.20 16.24
C ARG A 458 -20.22 17.03 15.37
N LEU A 459 -20.16 15.81 15.92
CA LEU A 459 -19.75 14.58 15.25
C LEU A 459 -20.94 13.69 14.86
N LEU A 460 -22.16 14.05 15.29
CA LEU A 460 -23.39 13.43 14.80
C LEU A 460 -23.76 14.03 13.45
N GLY A 461 -24.50 13.27 12.64
CA GLY A 461 -25.12 13.74 11.41
C GLY A 461 -26.20 14.77 11.69
N ASP A 462 -26.66 15.46 10.64
CA ASP A 462 -27.71 16.49 10.76
C ASP A 462 -29.07 15.89 11.20
N ASP A 463 -29.20 14.56 11.11
CA ASP A 463 -30.33 13.75 11.60
C ASP A 463 -30.16 13.28 13.06
N GLY A 464 -29.05 13.65 13.73
CA GLY A 464 -28.72 13.21 15.09
C GLY A 464 -28.22 11.77 15.17
N LEU A 465 -27.97 11.10 14.04
CA LEU A 465 -27.43 9.74 13.99
C LEU A 465 -25.91 9.75 13.84
N LEU A 466 -25.27 8.59 13.96
CA LEU A 466 -23.81 8.47 13.80
C LEU A 466 -23.37 8.83 12.37
N ASP A 467 -22.63 9.90 12.16
CA ASP A 467 -22.04 10.18 10.85
C ASP A 467 -20.61 9.62 10.78
N GLY A 468 -20.45 8.51 10.06
CA GLY A 468 -19.15 7.85 9.92
C GLY A 468 -18.05 8.76 9.37
N SER A 469 -18.41 9.72 8.51
CA SER A 469 -17.44 10.65 7.92
C SER A 469 -16.95 11.72 8.91
N ARG A 470 -17.80 12.10 9.88
CA ARG A 470 -17.43 13.02 10.97
C ARG A 470 -16.62 12.32 12.05
N LEU A 471 -16.86 11.02 12.27
CA LEU A 471 -16.18 10.21 13.28
C LEU A 471 -14.82 9.67 12.82
N GLU A 472 -14.59 9.61 11.51
CA GLU A 472 -13.35 9.15 10.91
C GLU A 472 -12.13 9.90 11.48
N GLY A 473 -11.11 9.17 11.94
CA GLY A 473 -9.93 9.76 12.56
C GLY A 473 -10.05 10.09 14.05
N SER A 474 -11.19 9.84 14.67
CA SER A 474 -11.34 9.96 16.13
C SER A 474 -10.68 8.77 16.83
N MET A 475 -10.15 9.01 18.02
CA MET A 475 -9.59 7.97 18.87
C MET A 475 -10.67 7.52 19.86
N ALA A 476 -10.82 6.23 20.06
CA ALA A 476 -11.85 5.66 20.92
C ALA A 476 -11.24 4.65 21.89
N GLN A 477 -11.64 4.71 23.16
CA GLN A 477 -11.42 3.63 24.10
C GLN A 477 -12.61 2.66 23.96
N VAL A 478 -12.31 1.42 23.59
CA VAL A 478 -13.32 0.39 23.28
C VAL A 478 -13.06 -0.82 24.16
N ARG A 479 -14.08 -1.27 24.89
CA ARG A 479 -14.03 -2.55 25.60
C ARG A 479 -14.29 -3.66 24.61
N ILE A 480 -13.35 -4.58 24.44
CA ILE A 480 -13.53 -5.73 23.56
C ILE A 480 -14.46 -6.73 24.27
N THR A 481 -15.63 -6.98 23.69
CA THR A 481 -16.64 -7.87 24.27
C THR A 481 -16.60 -9.26 23.66
N LYS A 482 -16.11 -9.39 22.42
CA LYS A 482 -16.00 -10.67 21.74
C LYS A 482 -14.87 -10.70 20.72
N ALA A 483 -14.05 -11.73 20.78
CA ALA A 483 -13.05 -12.06 19.79
C ALA A 483 -13.60 -13.05 18.75
N LYS A 484 -13.40 -12.73 17.46
CA LYS A 484 -13.56 -13.67 16.34
C LYS A 484 -12.21 -13.88 15.67
N THR A 485 -12.11 -14.85 14.76
CA THR A 485 -10.86 -15.14 14.06
C THR A 485 -10.31 -13.95 13.28
N PHE A 486 -11.17 -13.17 12.61
CA PHE A 486 -10.75 -12.10 11.69
C PHE A 486 -11.18 -10.69 12.12
N SER A 487 -11.87 -10.56 13.25
CA SER A 487 -12.38 -9.29 13.74
C SER A 487 -12.65 -9.36 15.23
N LEU A 488 -12.80 -8.20 15.85
CA LEU A 488 -13.22 -8.02 17.22
C LEU A 488 -14.58 -7.32 17.23
N GLU A 489 -15.37 -7.59 18.26
CA GLU A 489 -16.54 -6.79 18.60
C GLU A 489 -16.27 -6.08 19.92
N GLY A 490 -16.74 -4.84 20.02
CA GLY A 490 -16.56 -4.06 21.23
C GLY A 490 -17.62 -2.99 21.43
N GLU A 491 -17.55 -2.37 22.60
CA GLU A 491 -18.46 -1.31 23.03
C GLU A 491 -17.65 -0.05 23.29
N LEU A 492 -18.14 1.08 22.77
CA LEU A 492 -17.52 2.38 23.00
C LEU A 492 -17.63 2.76 24.48
N GLU A 493 -16.49 3.04 25.12
CA GLU A 493 -16.41 3.48 26.51
C GLU A 493 -16.07 4.97 26.61
N GLN A 494 -15.24 5.47 25.69
CA GLN A 494 -14.89 6.89 25.63
C GLN A 494 -14.46 7.29 24.21
N LEU A 495 -14.88 8.46 23.76
CA LEU A 495 -14.38 9.09 22.54
C LEU A 495 -13.41 10.22 22.88
N GLU A 496 -12.18 10.13 22.40
CA GLU A 496 -11.19 11.20 22.43
C GLU A 496 -11.36 12.05 21.16
N THR A 497 -11.86 13.27 21.33
CA THR A 497 -12.12 14.20 20.23
C THR A 497 -11.05 15.23 20.01
#